data_AF-A0A6N6KNF2-F1
#
_entry.id   AF-A0A6N6KNF2-F1
#
_cell.length_a   1.000
_cell.length_b   1.000
_cell.length_c   1.000
_cell.angle_alpha   90.00
_cell.angle_beta   90.00
_cell.angle_gamma   90.00
#
_symmetry.space_group_name_H-M   'P 1'
#
loop_
_entity.id
_entity.type
_entity.pdbx_description
1 polymer ?
#
loop_
_entity_poly.entity_id
_entity_poly.type
_entity_poly.pdbx_seq_one_letter_code
_entity_poly.pdbx_strand_id
1 'polypeptide(L)'
;MFYFYSVLKGTVEPFATSIFKLRNMKSFKLLTCLFVVFLFSGLNLQAQNHFGFRAGTNFAYVSTTEEGFITNERVLGLNAHLFFDLGLGDNLAFQPELGFIQKGYRRTITLTGIKRYAIKINYVDFAASLKYKFGSKNFKAHILAGPYFGLALSAHSKDLDDGDKNK
;
A
#
# COMPACT_ATOMS: atom_id res chain seq x y z
N MET A 1 7.44 -29.09 -7.94
CA MET A 1 7.39 -27.83 -8.72
C MET A 1 6.29 -27.80 -9.80
N PHE A 2 5.62 -28.91 -10.14
CA PHE A 2 4.59 -28.94 -11.19
C PHE A 2 3.14 -28.76 -10.70
N TYR A 3 2.85 -28.99 -9.41
CA TYR A 3 1.48 -28.91 -8.89
C TYR A 3 0.94 -27.49 -8.72
N PHE A 4 1.82 -26.49 -8.56
CA PHE A 4 1.41 -25.09 -8.36
C PHE A 4 0.94 -24.41 -9.66
N TYR A 5 1.40 -24.90 -10.82
CA TYR A 5 1.07 -24.33 -12.12
C TYR A 5 -0.35 -24.71 -12.59
N SER A 6 -0.86 -25.85 -12.14
CA SER A 6 -2.20 -26.34 -12.52
C SER A 6 -3.33 -25.59 -11.80
N VAL A 7 -3.10 -25.10 -10.59
CA VAL A 7 -4.12 -24.41 -9.78
C VAL A 7 -4.37 -22.99 -10.29
N LEU A 8 -3.35 -22.33 -10.84
CA LEU A 8 -3.49 -20.98 -11.40
C LEU A 8 -4.32 -20.98 -12.71
N LYS A 9 -4.18 -21.98 -13.57
CA LYS A 9 -4.92 -22.05 -14.85
C LYS A 9 -6.44 -22.16 -14.67
N GLY A 10 -6.92 -22.83 -13.63
CA GLY A 10 -8.37 -23.02 -13.43
C GLY A 10 -9.13 -21.75 -13.04
N THR A 11 -8.47 -20.78 -12.39
CA THR A 11 -9.13 -19.58 -11.84
C THR A 11 -9.00 -18.36 -12.75
N VAL A 12 -7.94 -18.26 -13.56
CA VAL A 12 -7.74 -17.10 -14.46
C VAL A 12 -8.55 -17.17 -15.76
N GLU A 13 -8.84 -18.36 -16.27
CA GLU A 13 -9.63 -18.56 -17.51
C GLU A 13 -11.05 -17.96 -17.43
N PRO A 14 -11.87 -18.17 -16.38
CA PRO A 14 -13.22 -17.61 -16.30
C PRO A 14 -13.23 -16.09 -16.13
N PHE A 15 -12.22 -15.51 -15.49
CA PHE A 15 -12.09 -14.06 -15.33
C PHE A 15 -11.63 -13.38 -16.63
N ALA A 16 -10.63 -13.94 -17.31
CA ALA A 16 -10.12 -13.42 -18.59
C ALA A 16 -11.20 -13.47 -19.69
N THR A 17 -11.97 -14.56 -19.77
CA THR A 17 -13.10 -14.66 -20.71
C THR A 17 -14.22 -13.68 -20.37
N SER A 18 -14.47 -13.39 -19.09
CA SER A 18 -15.45 -12.38 -18.67
C SER A 18 -15.01 -10.97 -19.09
N ILE A 19 -13.75 -10.61 -18.89
CA ILE A 19 -13.17 -9.33 -19.35
C ILE A 19 -13.18 -9.23 -20.89
N PHE A 20 -12.88 -10.32 -21.60
CA PHE A 20 -12.90 -10.34 -23.06
C PHE A 20 -14.33 -10.20 -23.62
N LYS A 21 -15.33 -10.81 -22.97
CA LYS A 21 -16.76 -10.67 -23.32
C LYS A 21 -17.29 -9.26 -23.02
N LEU A 22 -16.80 -8.63 -21.95
CA LEU A 22 -17.10 -7.23 -21.61
C LEU A 22 -16.57 -6.22 -22.64
N ARG A 23 -15.46 -6.54 -23.33
CA ARG A 23 -14.81 -5.64 -24.31
C ARG A 23 -15.70 -5.24 -25.50
N ASN A 24 -16.68 -6.08 -25.87
CA ASN A 24 -17.50 -5.87 -27.08
C ASN A 24 -18.91 -5.34 -26.80
N MET A 25 -19.22 -4.98 -25.56
CA MET A 25 -20.52 -4.44 -25.20
C MET A 25 -20.49 -2.91 -25.30
N LYS A 26 -21.41 -2.32 -26.09
CA LYS A 26 -21.59 -0.85 -26.17
C LYS A 26 -21.77 -0.23 -24.78
N SER A 27 -22.33 -0.99 -23.83
CA SER A 27 -22.48 -0.63 -22.42
C SER A 27 -21.17 -0.58 -21.63
N PHE A 28 -20.12 -1.32 -21.99
CA PHE A 28 -18.82 -1.24 -21.30
C PHE A 28 -18.05 0.03 -21.69
N LYS A 29 -18.10 0.42 -22.97
CA LYS A 29 -17.59 1.73 -23.41
C LYS A 29 -18.38 2.87 -22.77
N LEU A 30 -19.70 2.72 -22.66
CA LEU A 30 -20.57 3.66 -21.97
C LEU A 30 -20.25 3.75 -20.48
N LEU A 31 -20.03 2.62 -19.79
CA LEU A 31 -19.68 2.58 -18.36
C LEU A 31 -18.30 3.22 -18.10
N THR A 32 -17.33 2.94 -18.97
CA THR A 32 -16.00 3.58 -18.90
C THR A 32 -16.11 5.09 -19.14
N CYS A 33 -16.92 5.51 -20.11
CA CYS A 33 -17.17 6.93 -20.39
C CYS A 33 -17.88 7.62 -19.20
N LEU A 34 -18.88 6.97 -18.59
CA LEU A 34 -19.56 7.46 -17.39
C LEU A 34 -18.62 7.56 -16.20
N PHE A 35 -17.71 6.61 -16.02
CA PHE A 35 -16.69 6.65 -14.98
C PHE A 35 -15.72 7.82 -15.20
N VAL A 36 -15.26 8.04 -16.44
CA VAL A 36 -14.42 9.19 -16.79
C VAL A 36 -15.19 10.51 -16.58
N VAL A 37 -16.43 10.62 -17.05
CA VAL A 37 -17.26 11.82 -16.86
C VAL A 37 -17.52 12.09 -15.36
N PHE A 38 -17.73 11.06 -14.56
CA PHE A 38 -17.85 11.15 -13.09
C PHE A 38 -16.55 11.65 -12.43
N LEU A 39 -15.38 11.21 -12.91
CA LEU A 39 -14.10 11.73 -12.43
C LEU A 39 -13.90 13.22 -12.80
N PHE A 40 -14.41 13.67 -13.95
CA PHE A 40 -14.29 15.05 -14.39
C PHE A 40 -15.35 15.99 -13.81
N SER A 41 -16.55 15.51 -13.46
CA SER A 41 -17.61 16.34 -12.89
C SER A 41 -17.30 16.86 -11.48
N GLY A 42 -16.44 16.16 -10.71
CA GLY A 42 -15.98 16.58 -9.39
C GLY A 42 -15.02 17.79 -9.37
N LEU A 43 -14.50 18.21 -10.52
CA LEU A 43 -13.56 19.34 -10.61
C LEU A 43 -14.22 20.71 -10.41
N ASN A 44 -15.56 20.79 -10.48
CA ASN A 44 -16.31 22.05 -10.31
C ASN A 44 -16.69 22.37 -8.84
N LEU A 45 -16.32 21.53 -7.86
CA LEU A 45 -16.49 21.85 -6.44
C LEU A 45 -15.31 22.69 -5.93
N GLN A 46 -15.38 23.99 -6.16
CA GLN A 46 -14.25 24.91 -6.07
C GLN A 46 -13.83 25.36 -4.64
N ALA A 47 -14.24 24.68 -3.57
CA ALA A 47 -14.02 25.22 -2.20
C ALA A 47 -13.11 24.40 -1.28
N GLN A 48 -12.85 23.12 -1.55
CA GLN A 48 -12.19 22.25 -0.56
C GLN A 48 -11.15 21.29 -1.14
N ASN A 49 -10.88 21.38 -2.44
CA ASN A 49 -9.90 20.53 -3.10
C ASN A 49 -8.48 21.03 -2.79
N HIS A 50 -7.63 20.17 -2.26
CA HIS A 50 -6.24 20.54 -2.00
C HIS A 50 -5.30 19.35 -2.18
N PHE A 51 -4.11 19.67 -2.67
CA PHE A 51 -3.00 18.73 -2.72
C PHE A 51 -2.22 18.80 -1.41
N GLY A 52 -1.76 17.65 -0.93
CA GLY A 52 -0.94 17.56 0.26
C GLY A 52 0.06 16.42 0.19
N PHE A 53 1.00 16.44 1.12
CA PHE A 53 1.95 15.35 1.30
C PHE A 53 2.01 14.96 2.76
N ARG A 54 2.30 13.69 3.04
CA ARG A 54 2.55 13.14 4.36
C ARG A 54 3.85 12.36 4.30
N ALA A 55 4.69 12.52 5.31
CA ALA A 55 5.90 11.73 5.47
C ALA A 55 6.03 11.32 6.93
N GLY A 56 6.62 10.17 7.17
CA GLY A 56 6.75 9.63 8.52
C GLY A 56 7.54 8.33 8.54
N THR A 57 7.44 7.65 9.68
CA THR A 57 8.12 6.39 9.93
C THR A 57 7.10 5.31 10.24
N ASN A 58 7.36 4.09 9.79
CA ASN A 58 6.57 2.92 10.12
C ASN A 58 7.40 1.94 10.96
N PHE A 59 6.82 1.43 12.05
CA PHE A 59 7.41 0.35 12.84
C PHE A 59 6.82 -0.97 12.37
N ALA A 60 7.57 -1.71 11.55
CA ALA A 60 7.14 -3.00 11.04
C ALA A 60 7.60 -4.14 11.96
N TYR A 61 6.70 -5.08 12.25
CA TYR A 61 6.96 -6.32 12.95
C TYR A 61 6.39 -7.48 12.12
N VAL A 62 7.16 -8.55 11.97
CA VAL A 62 6.70 -9.79 11.34
C VAL A 62 6.58 -10.84 12.42
N SER A 63 5.37 -11.34 12.65
CA SER A 63 5.17 -12.54 13.46
C SER A 63 5.37 -13.76 12.58
N THR A 64 6.19 -14.72 13.01
CA THR A 64 6.36 -16.01 12.33
C THR A 64 5.99 -17.09 13.34
N THR A 65 5.11 -18.01 12.96
CA THR A 65 4.62 -19.12 13.81
C THR A 65 5.62 -20.30 13.87
N GLU A 66 6.89 -20.07 13.54
CA GLU A 66 7.91 -21.12 13.64
C GLU A 66 8.43 -21.14 15.08
N GLU A 67 8.12 -22.22 15.79
CA GLU A 67 8.65 -22.51 17.11
C GLU A 67 10.15 -22.84 17.01
N GLY A 68 10.98 -22.04 17.68
CA GLY A 68 12.39 -22.34 17.91
C GLY A 68 13.38 -21.40 17.21
N PHE A 69 14.27 -20.80 18.02
CA PHE A 69 15.52 -20.10 17.66
C PHE A 69 15.45 -18.86 16.75
N ILE A 70 14.27 -18.42 16.31
CA ILE A 70 14.10 -17.22 15.46
C ILE A 70 13.51 -16.08 16.30
N THR A 71 14.31 -15.03 16.55
CA THR A 71 13.80 -13.77 17.12
C THR A 71 13.60 -12.77 15.99
N ASN A 72 12.35 -12.34 15.79
CA ASN A 72 12.02 -11.27 14.85
C ASN A 72 12.11 -9.92 15.58
N GLU A 73 12.99 -9.04 15.13
CA GLU A 73 13.13 -7.69 15.68
C GLU A 73 12.38 -6.66 14.83
N ARG A 74 11.86 -5.61 15.51
CA ARG A 74 11.15 -4.49 14.86
C ARG A 74 12.11 -3.71 13.96
N VAL A 75 11.65 -3.33 12.77
CA VAL A 75 12.42 -2.50 11.84
C VAL A 75 11.73 -1.16 11.62
N LEU A 76 12.50 -0.09 11.79
CA LEU A 76 12.13 1.26 11.39
C LEU A 76 12.16 1.37 9.86
N GLY A 77 11.00 1.65 9.27
CA GLY A 77 10.81 1.98 7.87
C GLY A 77 10.41 3.45 7.71
N LEU A 78 10.63 4.00 6.52
CA LEU A 78 10.15 5.33 6.14
C LEU A 78 8.88 5.19 5.28
N ASN A 79 8.00 6.17 5.37
CA ASN A 79 6.87 6.33 4.46
C ASN A 79 6.73 7.77 3.98
N ALA A 80 6.28 7.93 2.74
CA ALA A 80 5.99 9.22 2.13
C ALA A 80 4.83 9.04 1.16
N HIS A 81 3.80 9.85 1.26
CA HIS A 81 2.63 9.78 0.37
C HIS A 81 2.25 11.19 -0.09
N LEU A 82 1.86 11.27 -1.35
CA LEU A 82 1.20 12.41 -1.94
C LEU A 82 -0.30 12.11 -1.97
N PHE A 83 -1.12 13.09 -1.62
CA PHE A 83 -2.57 12.91 -1.61
C PHE A 83 -3.29 14.12 -2.20
N PHE A 84 -4.48 13.86 -2.70
CA PHE A 84 -5.37 14.89 -3.20
C PHE A 84 -6.71 14.78 -2.49
N ASP A 85 -7.09 15.79 -1.73
CA ASP A 85 -8.40 15.86 -1.11
C ASP A 85 -9.40 16.39 -2.14
N LEU A 86 -10.43 15.61 -2.43
CA LEU A 86 -11.63 15.99 -3.19
C LEU A 86 -12.74 16.26 -2.18
N GLY A 87 -13.04 17.53 -1.91
CA GLY A 87 -14.11 17.90 -0.99
C GLY A 87 -15.48 17.50 -1.53
N LEU A 88 -16.18 16.62 -0.81
CA LEU A 88 -17.56 16.20 -1.10
C LEU A 88 -18.59 16.98 -0.26
N GLY A 89 -18.12 17.71 0.75
CA GLY A 89 -18.89 18.58 1.65
C GLY A 89 -17.99 19.17 2.73
N ASP A 90 -18.56 19.90 3.68
CA ASP A 90 -17.81 20.62 4.75
C ASP A 90 -16.98 19.70 5.66
N ASN A 91 -17.47 18.48 5.86
CA ASN A 91 -16.86 17.50 6.76
C ASN A 91 -16.39 16.24 6.02
N LEU A 92 -16.65 16.09 4.73
CA LEU A 92 -16.38 14.86 3.99
C LEU A 92 -15.54 15.15 2.75
N ALA A 93 -14.47 14.38 2.56
CA ALA A 93 -13.64 14.44 1.37
C ALA A 93 -13.27 13.02 0.90
N PHE A 94 -13.14 12.83 -0.40
CA PHE A 94 -12.52 11.64 -0.97
C PHE A 94 -11.04 11.94 -1.21
N GLN A 95 -10.15 11.05 -0.80
CA GLN A 95 -8.71 11.27 -0.78
C GLN A 95 -7.99 10.09 -1.43
N PRO A 96 -7.75 10.14 -2.75
CA PRO A 96 -6.71 9.34 -3.37
C PRO A 96 -5.32 9.71 -2.84
N GLU A 97 -4.52 8.69 -2.54
CA GLU A 97 -3.14 8.79 -2.10
C GLU A 97 -2.26 7.88 -2.96
N LEU A 98 -1.07 8.36 -3.31
CA LEU A 98 0.00 7.57 -3.92
C LEU A 98 1.25 7.76 -3.06
N GLY A 99 1.84 6.67 -2.62
CA GLY A 99 2.97 6.73 -1.73
C GLY A 99 4.02 5.67 -1.94
N PHE A 100 5.11 5.88 -1.23
CA PHE A 100 6.21 4.98 -1.06
C PHE A 100 6.25 4.56 0.41
N ILE A 101 6.32 3.26 0.66
CA ILE A 101 6.45 2.72 2.01
C ILE A 101 7.53 1.64 2.04
N GLN A 102 8.48 1.80 2.94
CA GLN A 102 9.49 0.80 3.23
C GLN A 102 8.99 -0.09 4.37
N LYS A 103 8.77 -1.36 4.07
CA LYS A 103 8.47 -2.41 5.07
C LYS A 103 9.73 -3.24 5.30
N GLY A 104 9.89 -3.81 6.48
CA GLY A 104 11.05 -4.65 6.74
C GLY A 104 10.92 -5.46 8.02
N TYR A 105 11.78 -6.45 8.14
CA TYR A 105 11.94 -7.23 9.36
C TYR A 105 13.42 -7.61 9.52
N ARG A 106 13.85 -7.78 10.76
CA ARG A 106 15.19 -8.26 11.07
C ARG A 106 15.07 -9.65 11.66
N ARG A 107 15.80 -10.61 11.10
CA ARG A 107 15.88 -11.99 11.57
C ARG A 107 17.25 -12.23 12.21
N THR A 108 17.24 -12.73 13.43
CA THR A 108 18.44 -13.25 14.10
C THR A 108 18.32 -14.77 14.14
N ILE A 109 19.31 -15.48 13.58
CA ILE A 109 19.40 -16.94 13.62
C ILE A 109 20.59 -17.32 14.49
N THR A 110 20.36 -18.15 15.51
CA THR A 110 21.35 -18.53 16.54
C THR A 110 21.69 -20.03 16.51
N LEU A 111 21.79 -20.65 15.33
CA LEU A 111 22.07 -22.10 15.22
C LEU A 111 23.58 -22.43 15.13
N THR A 112 24.45 -21.47 14.83
CA THR A 112 25.90 -21.72 14.62
C THR A 112 26.78 -20.47 14.83
N GLY A 113 26.26 -19.47 15.57
CA GLY A 113 26.77 -18.10 15.66
C GLY A 113 25.62 -17.10 15.54
N ILE A 114 25.80 -15.84 15.98
CA ILE A 114 24.76 -14.80 15.84
C ILE A 114 24.83 -14.26 14.41
N LYS A 115 23.96 -14.74 13.51
CA LYS A 115 23.79 -14.14 12.18
C LYS A 115 22.56 -13.24 12.17
N ARG A 116 22.76 -11.96 11.89
CA ARG A 116 21.69 -10.94 11.82
C ARG A 116 21.43 -10.58 10.37
N TYR A 117 20.19 -10.73 9.94
CA TYR A 117 19.75 -10.38 8.58
C TYR A 117 18.73 -9.25 8.66
N ALA A 118 18.95 -8.18 7.91
CA ALA A 118 17.97 -7.10 7.77
C ALA A 118 17.41 -7.11 6.35
N ILE A 119 16.12 -7.44 6.24
CA ILE A 119 15.42 -7.45 4.95
C ILE A 119 14.52 -6.22 4.91
N LYS A 120 14.75 -5.36 3.91
CA LYS A 120 13.96 -4.17 3.63
C LYS A 120 13.32 -4.31 2.25
N ILE A 121 12.02 -4.12 2.19
CA ILE A 121 11.21 -4.23 0.97
C ILE A 121 10.54 -2.89 0.75
N ASN A 122 10.75 -2.36 -0.45
CA ASN A 122 10.19 -1.09 -0.88
C ASN A 122 8.89 -1.34 -1.65
N TYR A 123 7.82 -0.65 -1.25
CA TYR A 123 6.53 -0.71 -1.90
C TYR A 123 6.15 0.67 -2.43
N VAL A 124 5.50 0.67 -3.59
CA VAL A 124 4.63 1.78 -3.98
C VAL A 124 3.22 1.40 -3.62
N ASP A 125 2.50 2.31 -2.99
CA ASP A 125 1.13 2.11 -2.61
C ASP A 125 0.19 3.16 -3.18
N PHE A 126 -1.03 2.72 -3.40
CA PHE A 126 -2.15 3.52 -3.83
C PHE A 126 -3.30 3.28 -2.86
N ALA A 127 -3.81 4.35 -2.27
CA ALA A 127 -4.95 4.29 -1.38
C ALA A 127 -6.07 5.17 -1.93
N ALA A 128 -7.31 4.75 -1.75
CA ALA A 128 -8.48 5.57 -2.06
C ALA A 128 -9.33 5.65 -0.79
N SER A 129 -9.16 6.72 -0.03
CA SER A 129 -9.75 6.85 1.31
C SER A 129 -10.89 7.86 1.33
N LEU A 130 -11.93 7.60 2.11
CA LEU A 130 -12.89 8.63 2.51
C LEU A 130 -12.38 9.28 3.80
N LYS A 131 -12.23 10.60 3.78
CA LYS A 131 -11.79 11.45 4.88
C LYS A 131 -12.98 12.14 5.52
N TYR A 132 -13.24 11.86 6.80
CA TYR A 132 -14.22 12.61 7.59
C TYR A 132 -13.50 13.54 8.57
N LYS A 133 -13.76 14.84 8.46
CA LYS A 133 -13.16 15.93 9.23
C LYS A 133 -14.13 16.35 10.34
N PHE A 134 -13.65 16.43 11.58
CA PHE A 134 -14.43 16.86 12.74
C PHE A 134 -13.57 17.69 13.70
N GLY A 135 -14.22 18.49 14.54
CA GLY A 135 -13.54 19.40 15.49
C GLY A 135 -13.92 20.85 15.28
N SER A 136 -13.23 21.75 15.99
CA SER A 136 -13.50 23.19 16.01
C SER A 136 -12.54 23.96 15.08
N LYS A 137 -12.73 25.29 14.95
CA LYS A 137 -11.88 26.15 14.10
C LYS A 137 -10.38 26.02 14.41
N ASN A 138 -10.01 25.82 15.67
CA ASN A 138 -8.62 25.76 16.12
C ASN A 138 -8.01 24.35 16.14
N PHE A 139 -8.84 23.30 16.18
CA PHE A 139 -8.38 21.91 16.23
C PHE A 139 -9.25 21.05 15.34
N LYS A 140 -8.68 20.55 14.24
CA LYS A 140 -9.36 19.70 13.27
C LYS A 140 -8.72 18.31 13.31
N ALA A 141 -9.51 17.32 13.69
CA ALA A 141 -9.17 15.92 13.56
C ALA A 141 -9.80 15.36 12.29
N HIS A 142 -9.26 14.25 11.81
CA HIS A 142 -9.88 13.50 10.74
C HIS A 142 -9.72 12.00 10.95
N ILE A 143 -10.59 11.23 10.30
CA ILE A 143 -10.44 9.79 10.12
C ILE A 143 -10.44 9.47 8.63
N LEU A 144 -9.69 8.44 8.26
CA LEU A 144 -9.54 7.96 6.90
C LEU A 144 -9.97 6.50 6.85
N ALA A 145 -10.86 6.16 5.92
CA ALA A 145 -11.30 4.79 5.71
C ALA A 145 -11.44 4.51 4.22
N GLY A 146 -10.79 3.45 3.74
CA GLY A 146 -10.92 3.03 2.36
C GLY A 146 -9.97 1.92 1.97
N PRO A 147 -10.11 1.38 0.75
CA PRO A 147 -9.22 0.37 0.22
C PRO A 147 -7.80 0.89 0.03
N TYR A 148 -6.85 -0.01 0.23
CA TYR A 148 -5.42 0.21 0.08
C TYR A 148 -4.81 -0.91 -0.77
N PHE A 149 -4.01 -0.53 -1.76
CA PHE A 149 -3.30 -1.43 -2.65
C PHE A 149 -1.81 -1.12 -2.62
N GLY A 150 -0.96 -2.13 -2.40
CA GLY A 150 0.49 -1.97 -2.39
C GLY A 150 1.16 -2.93 -3.36
N LEU A 151 2.04 -2.41 -4.21
CA LEU A 151 2.87 -3.17 -5.14
C LEU A 151 4.32 -3.18 -4.64
N ALA A 152 4.89 -4.38 -4.46
CA ALA A 152 6.29 -4.52 -4.10
C ALA A 152 7.16 -4.19 -5.32
N LEU A 153 8.02 -3.17 -5.19
CA LEU A 153 8.94 -2.80 -6.26
C LEU A 153 10.23 -3.60 -6.22
N SER A 154 10.82 -3.71 -5.03
CA SER A 154 12.12 -4.33 -4.84
C SER A 154 12.32 -4.79 -3.40
N ALA A 155 12.94 -5.95 -3.24
CA ALA A 155 13.37 -6.48 -1.96
C ALA A 155 14.90 -6.41 -1.91
N HIS A 156 15.43 -5.63 -0.97
CA HIS A 156 16.87 -5.63 -0.67
C HIS A 156 17.12 -6.38 0.62
N SER A 157 17.85 -7.49 0.50
CA SER A 157 18.48 -8.19 1.62
C SER A 157 19.86 -7.57 1.84
N LYS A 158 20.06 -6.96 3.02
CA LYS A 158 21.41 -6.66 3.49
C LYS A 158 21.79 -7.74 4.49
N ASP A 159 22.82 -8.50 4.14
CA ASP A 159 23.54 -9.30 5.12
C ASP A 159 24.24 -8.31 6.06
N LEU A 160 23.84 -8.30 7.33
CA LEU A 160 24.62 -7.58 8.32
C LEU A 160 25.80 -8.50 8.63
N ASP A 161 26.85 -8.38 7.83
CA ASP A 161 28.14 -8.99 8.15
C ASP A 161 28.66 -8.30 9.41
N ASP A 162 28.86 -9.09 10.46
CA ASP A 162 29.43 -8.64 11.73
C ASP A 162 30.95 -8.50 11.55
N GLY A 163 31.32 -7.54 10.71
CA GLY A 163 32.68 -7.18 10.38
C GLY A 163 33.05 -5.83 10.97
N ASP A 164 32.85 -5.63 12.27
CA ASP A 164 33.51 -4.55 13.00
C ASP A 164 34.12 -5.07 14.32
N LYS A 165 35.25 -5.74 14.17
CA LYS A 165 36.35 -5.62 15.13
C LYS A 165 37.61 -5.28 14.35
N ASN A 166 37.84 -3.99 14.16
CA ASN A 166 39.16 -3.50 13.79
C ASN A 166 39.59 -2.38 14.76
N LYS A 167 40.38 -2.75 15.76
CA LYS A 167 41.56 -2.02 16.29
C LYS A 167 42.09 -2.70 17.56
#